data_AF-X0SZ51-F1
#
_entry.id   AF-X0SZ51-F1
#
_cell.length_a   1.000
_cell.length_b   1.000
_cell.length_c   1.000
_cell.angle_alpha   90.00
_cell.angle_beta   90.00
_cell.angle_gamma   90.00
#
_symmetry.space_group_name_H-M   'P 1'
#
loop_
_entity.id
_entity.type
_entity.pdbx_description
1 polymer ?
#
loop_
_entity_poly.entity_id
_entity_poly.type
_entity_poly.pdbx_seq_one_letter_code
_entity_poly.pdbx_strand_id
1 'polypeptide(L)'
;VQFHSGDGFYTAVDSTDWATVYTESQRGRIRRNHALFRQMSITITPNRNNTLNWNDFIPNKVNPERPTLRMNWSTPFIISHFNPRTLYYGANFLFKSVDRGDHWKIISPDLSTNHPDKTLRESGGLTRDVTGAETHCTIVTLSESPIVPGLIWIGTDDGNIQLTRDDGETWTNVRQNVKGVPEEIWVSRVEASHFDKGICYVTFDGHRSDHFRPYVFKTSDFGQTWQNITSNLPDRYCIYVIREDFKNKKLLFVGTEFAVFVTINGGQSWMRLKLGL
;
A
#
# COMPACT_ATOMS: atom_id res chain seq x y z
N VAL A 1 21.92 13.79 1.56
CA VAL A 1 21.96 13.66 3.04
C VAL A 1 21.32 12.33 3.40
N GLN A 2 21.94 11.52 4.27
CA GLN A 2 21.45 10.19 4.67
C GLN A 2 20.75 10.28 6.03
N PHE A 3 19.49 9.84 6.13
CA PHE A 3 18.69 9.90 7.37
C PHE A 3 18.81 8.63 8.23
N HIS A 4 19.00 7.46 7.63
CA HIS A 4 19.32 6.21 8.30
C HIS A 4 19.95 5.21 7.30
N SER A 5 20.40 4.05 7.79
CA SER A 5 20.84 2.91 6.97
C SER A 5 19.64 2.06 6.53
N GLY A 6 19.72 1.40 5.38
CA GLY A 6 18.68 0.52 4.84
C GLY A 6 18.62 0.57 3.31
N ASP A 7 17.69 -0.16 2.72
CA ASP A 7 17.61 -0.39 1.26
C ASP A 7 16.77 0.65 0.49
N GLY A 8 16.36 1.75 1.14
CA GLY A 8 15.57 2.82 0.53
C GLY A 8 14.11 2.44 0.28
N PHE A 9 13.26 2.62 1.29
CA PHE A 9 11.85 2.25 1.26
C PHE A 9 10.92 3.48 1.17
N TYR A 10 9.69 3.38 1.69
CA TYR A 10 8.76 4.50 1.73
C TYR A 10 9.37 5.69 2.46
N THR A 11 9.22 6.87 1.86
CA THR A 11 9.60 8.14 2.45
C THR A 11 8.51 9.17 2.19
N ALA A 12 8.32 10.09 3.13
CA ALA A 12 7.39 11.19 2.98
C ALA A 12 7.91 12.43 3.71
N VAL A 13 7.54 13.60 3.22
CA VAL A 13 7.89 14.89 3.82
C VAL A 13 6.60 15.57 4.27
N ASP A 14 6.56 16.07 5.50
CA ASP A 14 5.42 16.85 5.98
C ASP A 14 5.25 18.09 5.09
N SER A 15 4.05 18.27 4.53
CA SER A 15 3.75 19.33 3.57
C SER A 15 3.73 20.74 4.18
N THR A 16 3.63 20.83 5.51
CA THR A 16 3.63 22.10 6.27
C THR A 16 4.94 22.35 7.01
N ASP A 17 5.79 21.32 7.13
CA ASP A 17 7.10 21.41 7.74
C ASP A 17 8.09 20.53 6.98
N TRP A 18 8.77 21.11 5.99
CA TRP A 18 9.73 20.40 5.16
C TRP A 18 10.88 19.76 5.97
N ALA A 19 11.14 20.27 7.19
CA ALA A 19 12.16 19.70 8.05
C ALA A 19 11.69 18.39 8.72
N THR A 20 10.39 18.12 8.79
CA THR A 20 9.87 16.86 9.28
C THR A 20 9.80 15.83 8.14
N VAL A 21 10.65 14.80 8.22
CA VAL A 21 10.77 13.76 7.20
C VAL A 21 10.54 12.38 7.81
N TYR A 22 9.65 11.62 7.20
CA TYR A 22 9.33 10.24 7.57
C TYR A 22 10.06 9.28 6.66
N THR A 23 10.61 8.23 7.25
CA THR A 23 11.37 7.23 6.52
C THR A 23 11.08 5.85 7.08
N GLU A 24 10.83 4.88 6.20
CA GLU A 24 10.69 3.48 6.55
C GLU A 24 11.96 2.68 6.22
N SER A 25 12.17 1.61 6.96
CA SER A 25 13.22 0.62 6.78
C SER A 25 12.67 -0.77 7.06
N GLN A 26 13.46 -1.80 6.70
CA GLN A 26 13.08 -3.21 6.72
C GLN A 26 12.17 -3.58 7.90
N ARG A 27 11.15 -4.38 7.61
CA ARG A 27 10.18 -4.89 8.60
C ARG A 27 9.36 -3.77 9.24
N GLY A 28 8.99 -2.74 8.49
CA GLY A 28 8.03 -1.73 8.95
C GLY A 28 8.59 -0.69 9.93
N ARG A 29 9.91 -0.54 9.96
CA ARG A 29 10.56 0.38 10.91
C ARG A 29 10.47 1.82 10.38
N ILE A 30 9.41 2.51 10.77
CA ILE A 30 9.20 3.93 10.48
C ILE A 30 9.82 4.85 11.56
N ARG A 31 10.48 5.89 11.08
CA ARG A 31 11.08 6.96 11.88
C ARG A 31 10.59 8.33 11.43
N ARG A 32 10.46 9.25 12.37
CA ARG A 32 10.30 10.69 12.14
C ARG A 32 11.63 11.36 12.38
N ASN A 33 12.12 12.09 11.39
CA ASN A 33 13.45 12.70 11.40
C ASN A 33 13.33 14.21 11.20
N HIS A 34 14.26 14.96 11.79
CA HIS A 34 14.44 16.37 11.48
C HIS A 34 15.55 16.56 10.43
N ALA A 35 15.22 17.14 9.26
CA ALA A 35 16.08 17.25 8.10
C ALA A 35 17.40 17.99 8.39
N LEU A 36 17.34 19.01 9.24
CA LEU A 36 18.49 19.83 9.64
C LEU A 36 19.29 19.26 10.82
N PHE A 37 18.62 18.57 11.75
CA PHE A 37 19.19 18.17 13.04
C PHE A 37 19.15 16.66 13.16
N ARG A 38 20.10 16.00 12.49
CA ARG A 38 20.16 14.54 12.29
C ARG A 38 20.05 13.69 13.57
N GLN A 39 20.36 14.26 14.73
CA GLN A 39 20.24 13.59 16.03
C GLN A 39 18.79 13.52 16.54
N MET A 40 17.86 14.28 15.95
CA MET A 40 16.43 14.25 16.26
C MET A 40 15.72 13.27 15.34
N SER A 41 16.06 11.99 15.46
CA SER A 41 15.39 10.86 14.81
C SER A 41 14.68 10.03 15.88
N ILE A 42 13.36 9.93 15.78
CA ILE A 42 12.51 9.22 16.76
C ILE A 42 11.84 8.05 16.05
N THR A 43 11.89 6.88 16.67
CA THR A 43 11.13 5.71 16.21
C THR A 43 9.66 5.92 16.51
N ILE A 44 8.83 5.85 15.47
CA ILE A 44 7.38 6.03 15.57
C ILE A 44 6.62 4.78 15.11
N THR A 45 7.31 3.65 14.94
CA THR A 45 6.67 2.37 14.57
C THR A 45 5.57 2.01 15.58
N PRO A 46 4.36 1.64 15.12
CA PRO A 46 3.31 1.14 15.99
C PRO A 46 3.79 -0.04 16.81
N ASN A 47 3.61 0.04 18.12
CA ASN A 47 3.95 -0.98 19.09
C ASN A 47 3.00 -0.92 20.29
N ARG A 48 3.12 -1.88 21.20
CA ARG A 48 2.26 -1.99 22.41
C ARG A 48 2.20 -0.70 23.24
N ASN A 49 3.29 0.06 23.33
CA ASN A 49 3.38 1.20 24.24
C ASN A 49 2.81 2.50 23.64
N ASN A 50 2.77 2.62 22.30
CA ASN A 50 2.28 3.83 21.63
C ASN A 50 0.98 3.59 20.84
N THR A 51 0.38 2.40 20.92
CA THR A 51 -0.90 2.10 20.28
C THR A 51 -2.00 2.01 21.33
N LEU A 52 -2.95 2.94 21.28
CA LEU A 52 -3.94 3.17 22.35
C LEU A 52 -4.89 1.99 22.57
N ASN A 53 -5.28 1.30 21.49
CA ASN A 53 -6.19 0.15 21.50
C ASN A 53 -5.48 -1.17 21.20
N TRP A 54 -4.18 -1.30 21.52
CA TRP A 54 -3.38 -2.48 21.20
C TRP A 54 -4.02 -3.80 21.67
N ASN A 55 -4.48 -3.83 22.93
CA ASN A 55 -4.99 -5.05 23.56
C ASN A 55 -6.34 -5.51 23.00
N ASP A 56 -7.05 -4.66 22.25
CA ASP A 56 -8.32 -5.01 21.64
C ASP A 56 -8.12 -5.88 20.39
N PHE A 57 -6.94 -5.82 19.77
CA PHE A 57 -6.61 -6.50 18.52
C PHE A 57 -5.50 -7.53 18.66
N ILE A 58 -4.52 -7.26 19.53
CA ILE A 58 -3.33 -8.09 19.67
C ILE A 58 -3.32 -8.73 21.06
N PRO A 59 -3.46 -10.07 21.15
CA PRO A 59 -3.52 -10.76 22.43
C PRO A 59 -2.20 -10.65 23.19
N ASN A 60 -2.27 -10.66 24.53
CA ASN A 60 -1.08 -10.64 25.40
C ASN A 60 -0.16 -11.85 25.17
N LYS A 61 -0.75 -13.01 24.86
CA LYS A 61 -0.01 -14.23 24.51
C LYS A 61 -0.10 -14.43 23.00
N VAL A 62 0.97 -14.05 22.31
CA VAL A 62 1.10 -14.24 20.86
C VAL A 62 1.68 -15.62 20.60
N ASN A 63 1.17 -16.34 19.60
CA ASN A 63 1.81 -17.56 19.12
C ASN A 63 3.15 -17.16 18.45
N PRO A 64 4.31 -17.60 18.97
CA PRO A 64 5.60 -17.20 18.42
C PRO A 64 5.83 -17.69 16.98
N GLU A 65 5.14 -18.75 16.56
CA GLU A 65 5.19 -19.31 15.21
C GLU A 65 4.22 -18.61 14.25
N ARG A 66 3.19 -17.94 14.75
CA ARG A 66 2.13 -17.31 13.96
C ARG A 66 1.84 -15.91 14.53
N PRO A 67 2.62 -14.89 14.12
CA PRO A 67 2.45 -13.55 14.63
C PRO A 67 1.07 -12.98 14.23
N THR A 68 0.35 -12.43 15.21
CA THR A 68 -0.93 -11.74 14.98
C THR A 68 -0.75 -10.45 14.19
N LEU A 69 0.33 -9.70 14.47
CA LEU A 69 0.71 -8.50 13.73
C LEU A 69 1.82 -8.85 12.76
N ARG A 70 1.57 -8.60 11.47
CA ARG A 70 2.50 -8.87 10.37
C ARG A 70 2.76 -7.59 9.61
N MET A 71 4.02 -7.34 9.29
CA MET A 71 4.46 -6.17 8.55
C MET A 71 5.21 -6.66 7.32
N ASN A 72 4.97 -6.02 6.18
CA ASN A 72 5.72 -6.36 4.97
C ASN A 72 7.19 -5.96 5.14
N TRP A 73 8.09 -6.53 4.33
CA TRP A 73 9.46 -6.08 4.24
C TRP A 73 9.56 -4.58 3.92
N SER A 74 8.72 -4.13 2.99
CA SER A 74 8.51 -2.73 2.61
C SER A 74 7.09 -2.32 3.02
N THR A 75 6.92 -1.85 4.26
CA THR A 75 5.59 -1.55 4.79
C THR A 75 5.12 -0.16 4.33
N PRO A 76 3.96 -0.06 3.66
CA PRO A 76 3.45 1.23 3.20
C PRO A 76 3.00 2.12 4.37
N PHE A 77 3.32 3.40 4.26
CA PHE A 77 2.69 4.45 5.04
C PHE A 77 2.44 5.67 4.15
N ILE A 78 1.45 6.49 4.51
CA ILE A 78 1.19 7.79 3.87
C ILE A 78 0.96 8.85 4.93
N ILE A 79 1.19 10.11 4.53
CA ILE A 79 0.67 11.29 5.23
C ILE A 79 -0.69 11.61 4.64
N SER A 80 -1.68 11.95 5.47
CA SER A 80 -3.00 12.33 4.98
C SER A 80 -2.93 13.56 4.08
N HIS A 81 -3.76 13.57 3.03
CA HIS A 81 -3.91 14.72 2.13
C HIS A 81 -4.53 15.94 2.82
N PHE A 82 -5.27 15.74 3.91
CA PHE A 82 -6.03 16.79 4.59
C PHE A 82 -5.36 17.32 5.84
N ASN A 83 -4.50 16.52 6.47
CA ASN A 83 -3.80 16.91 7.67
C ASN A 83 -2.41 16.27 7.71
N PRO A 84 -1.31 17.04 7.62
CA PRO A 84 0.03 16.50 7.63
C PRO A 84 0.47 15.91 8.98
N ARG A 85 -0.33 16.12 10.04
CA ARG A 85 -0.16 15.42 11.32
C ARG A 85 -0.75 14.01 11.32
N THR A 86 -1.62 13.70 10.37
CA THR A 86 -2.25 12.39 10.27
C THR A 86 -1.42 11.46 9.41
N LEU A 87 -1.09 10.28 9.95
CA LEU A 87 -0.38 9.23 9.25
C LEU A 87 -1.23 7.97 9.21
N TYR A 88 -1.16 7.26 8.08
CA TYR A 88 -1.69 5.91 7.95
C TYR A 88 -0.54 4.94 7.72
N TYR A 89 -0.56 3.80 8.39
CA TYR A 89 0.50 2.79 8.34
C TYR A 89 -0.12 1.40 8.15
N GLY A 90 0.25 0.69 7.08
CA GLY A 90 -0.41 -0.53 6.63
C GLY A 90 0.36 -1.81 6.96
N ALA A 91 0.08 -2.44 8.10
CA ALA A 91 0.53 -3.79 8.46
C ALA A 91 -0.41 -4.85 7.83
N ASN A 92 -0.75 -5.94 8.49
CA ASN A 92 -2.00 -6.67 8.16
C ASN A 92 -3.26 -5.91 8.66
N PHE A 93 -3.07 -4.98 9.60
CA PHE A 93 -4.06 -3.99 10.03
C PHE A 93 -3.67 -2.59 9.52
N LEU A 94 -4.65 -1.71 9.32
CA LEU A 94 -4.40 -0.29 9.13
C LEU A 94 -4.31 0.42 10.49
N PHE A 95 -3.21 1.12 10.70
CA PHE A 95 -3.00 2.00 11.84
C PHE A 95 -3.17 3.47 11.41
N LYS A 96 -3.74 4.28 12.29
CA LYS A 96 -3.87 5.73 12.13
C LYS A 96 -3.23 6.45 13.30
N SER A 97 -2.44 7.47 13.01
CA SER A 97 -1.96 8.47 13.97
C SER A 97 -2.52 9.83 13.59
N VAL A 98 -2.76 10.70 14.57
CA VAL A 98 -3.19 12.10 14.38
C VAL A 98 -2.18 13.12 14.91
N ASP A 99 -1.03 12.63 15.40
CA ASP A 99 0.03 13.38 16.06
C ASP A 99 1.41 12.98 15.53
N ARG A 100 1.52 12.81 14.21
CA ARG A 100 2.78 12.55 13.51
C ARG A 100 3.50 11.29 13.97
N GLY A 101 2.74 10.27 14.34
CA GLY A 101 3.23 8.94 14.74
C GLY A 101 3.61 8.80 16.21
N ASP A 102 3.37 9.81 17.05
CA ASP A 102 3.66 9.72 18.48
C ASP A 102 2.72 8.71 19.16
N HIS A 103 1.43 8.69 18.76
CA HIS A 103 0.46 7.67 19.15
C HIS A 103 -0.32 7.14 17.95
N TRP A 104 -0.75 5.88 18.06
CA TRP A 104 -1.47 5.15 17.03
C TRP A 104 -2.79 4.57 17.56
N LYS A 105 -3.72 4.33 16.64
CA LYS A 105 -4.88 3.46 16.81
C LYS A 105 -4.95 2.48 15.66
N ILE A 106 -5.30 1.23 15.95
CA ILE A 106 -5.71 0.26 14.94
C ILE A 106 -7.14 0.61 14.51
N ILE A 107 -7.35 0.81 13.22
CA ILE A 107 -8.62 1.26 12.63
C ILE A 107 -9.17 0.27 11.58
N SER A 108 -8.75 -0.99 11.65
CA SER A 108 -9.29 -2.05 10.79
C SER A 108 -9.20 -3.40 11.49
N PRO A 109 -9.99 -4.39 11.05
CA PRO A 109 -9.66 -5.81 11.30
C PRO A 109 -8.42 -6.21 10.48
N ASP A 110 -8.05 -7.49 10.53
CA ASP A 110 -7.05 -8.03 9.59
C ASP A 110 -7.62 -7.93 8.17
N LEU A 111 -6.93 -7.17 7.31
CA LEU A 111 -7.38 -6.87 5.95
C LEU A 111 -6.87 -7.87 4.90
N SER A 112 -6.03 -8.80 5.32
CA SER A 112 -5.48 -9.89 4.49
C SER A 112 -6.38 -11.14 4.53
N THR A 113 -5.99 -12.19 3.81
CA THR A 113 -6.61 -13.52 3.90
C THR A 113 -6.25 -14.26 5.19
N ASN A 114 -5.19 -13.81 5.89
CA ASN A 114 -4.64 -14.48 7.07
C ASN A 114 -4.40 -15.99 6.83
N HIS A 115 -3.92 -16.36 5.64
CA HIS A 115 -3.79 -17.75 5.22
C HIS A 115 -2.87 -18.52 6.19
N PRO A 116 -3.32 -19.64 6.79
CA PRO A 116 -2.60 -20.31 7.86
C PRO A 116 -1.21 -20.80 7.43
N ASP A 117 -1.04 -21.21 6.18
CA ASP A 117 0.26 -21.74 5.72
C ASP A 117 1.26 -20.65 5.33
N LYS A 118 0.78 -19.41 5.12
CA LYS A 118 1.61 -18.26 4.73
C LYS A 118 1.95 -17.33 5.90
N THR A 119 1.25 -17.48 7.02
CA THR A 119 1.44 -16.66 8.23
C THR A 119 2.42 -17.27 9.24
N LEU A 120 3.11 -18.35 8.85
CA LEU A 120 4.18 -18.94 9.65
C LEU A 120 5.39 -18.01 9.72
N ARG A 121 5.99 -17.90 10.90
CA ARG A 121 7.20 -17.10 11.12
C ARG A 121 8.43 -17.70 10.42
N GLU A 122 8.51 -19.02 10.35
CA GLU A 122 9.48 -19.70 9.50
C GLU A 122 8.84 -19.89 8.11
N SER A 123 9.42 -19.25 7.09
CA SER A 123 8.99 -19.32 5.69
C SER A 123 10.13 -19.77 4.77
N GLY A 124 9.91 -19.82 3.46
CA GLY A 124 10.92 -20.18 2.44
C GLY A 124 11.04 -21.67 2.12
N GLY A 125 10.32 -22.53 2.86
CA GLY A 125 10.25 -23.97 2.58
C GLY A 125 11.62 -24.66 2.69
N LEU A 126 12.12 -25.18 1.56
CA LEU A 126 13.42 -25.85 1.51
C LEU A 126 14.58 -24.90 1.81
N THR A 127 14.47 -23.62 1.40
CA THR A 127 15.43 -22.57 1.71
C THR A 127 14.80 -21.60 2.68
N ARG A 128 15.07 -21.79 3.97
CA ARG A 128 14.45 -20.99 5.03
C ARG A 128 14.74 -19.50 4.89
N ASP A 129 13.71 -18.67 5.05
CA ASP A 129 13.90 -17.24 5.24
C ASP A 129 14.45 -16.97 6.65
N VAL A 130 15.60 -16.31 6.70
CA VAL A 130 16.25 -15.86 7.94
C VAL A 130 16.15 -14.34 8.11
N THR A 131 15.62 -13.65 7.12
CA THR A 131 15.54 -12.19 7.02
C THR A 131 14.16 -11.66 7.42
N GLY A 132 13.09 -12.44 7.29
CA GLY A 132 11.71 -11.98 7.45
C GLY A 132 11.23 -11.15 6.25
N ALA A 133 11.95 -11.21 5.12
CA ALA A 133 11.55 -10.59 3.87
C ALA A 133 10.30 -11.25 3.26
N GLU A 134 10.04 -12.50 3.63
CA GLU A 134 8.90 -13.29 3.13
C GLU A 134 7.72 -13.28 4.11
N THR A 135 7.50 -12.17 4.83
CA THR A 135 6.28 -12.02 5.63
C THR A 135 5.08 -11.78 4.70
N HIS A 136 4.12 -12.71 4.72
CA HIS A 136 2.93 -12.68 3.86
C HIS A 136 1.66 -12.23 4.61
N CYS A 137 0.58 -12.05 3.85
CA CYS A 137 -0.74 -11.64 4.33
C CYS A 137 -0.64 -10.26 5.00
N THR A 138 -0.15 -9.29 4.24
CA THR A 138 0.14 -7.92 4.64
C THR A 138 -0.36 -6.90 3.62
N ILE A 139 -0.64 -5.69 4.08
CA ILE A 139 -0.91 -4.54 3.21
C ILE A 139 0.39 -4.13 2.53
N VAL A 140 0.34 -3.97 1.20
CA VAL A 140 1.50 -3.55 0.38
C VAL A 140 1.25 -2.22 -0.34
N THR A 141 -0.01 -1.79 -0.39
CA THR A 141 -0.41 -0.52 -0.97
C THR A 141 -1.59 0.06 -0.20
N LEU A 142 -1.58 1.38 -0.02
CA LEU A 142 -2.72 2.12 0.51
C LEU A 142 -2.77 3.52 -0.13
N SER A 143 -3.99 4.05 -0.28
CA SER A 143 -4.28 5.35 -0.88
C SER A 143 -5.49 5.96 -0.18
N GLU A 144 -5.27 7.05 0.56
CA GLU A 144 -6.36 7.92 1.00
C GLU A 144 -6.86 8.72 -0.21
N SER A 145 -8.16 8.92 -0.32
CA SER A 145 -8.72 9.80 -1.32
C SER A 145 -8.21 11.23 -1.10
N PRO A 146 -7.67 11.89 -2.12
CA PRO A 146 -7.22 13.27 -2.04
C PRO A 146 -8.37 14.29 -1.94
N ILE A 147 -9.63 13.85 -2.10
CA ILE A 147 -10.82 14.72 -2.13
C ILE A 147 -11.89 14.35 -1.09
N VAL A 148 -11.80 13.18 -0.44
CA VAL A 148 -12.69 12.78 0.66
C VAL A 148 -11.86 12.25 1.84
N PRO A 149 -11.81 12.96 2.99
CA PRO A 149 -11.15 12.46 4.19
C PRO A 149 -11.75 11.13 4.64
N GLY A 150 -10.90 10.19 5.09
CA GLY A 150 -11.35 8.89 5.60
C GLY A 150 -11.87 7.90 4.55
N LEU A 151 -11.88 8.27 3.26
CA LEU A 151 -12.06 7.32 2.15
C LEU A 151 -10.71 6.70 1.81
N ILE A 152 -10.51 5.42 2.12
CA ILE A 152 -9.19 4.77 2.00
C ILE A 152 -9.31 3.45 1.26
N TRP A 153 -8.44 3.29 0.27
CA TRP A 153 -8.25 2.07 -0.50
C TRP A 153 -6.97 1.37 -0.06
N ILE A 154 -7.03 0.05 0.01
CA ILE A 154 -5.91 -0.80 0.42
C ILE A 154 -5.80 -1.99 -0.53
N GLY A 155 -4.57 -2.43 -0.77
CA GLY A 155 -4.25 -3.66 -1.46
C GLY A 155 -3.23 -4.48 -0.68
N THR A 156 -3.39 -5.81 -0.70
CA THR A 156 -2.54 -6.75 0.03
C THR A 156 -1.70 -7.61 -0.91
N ASP A 157 -0.65 -8.22 -0.37
CA ASP A 157 0.20 -9.19 -1.07
C ASP A 157 -0.52 -10.49 -1.44
N ASP A 158 -1.62 -10.81 -0.76
CA ASP A 158 -2.48 -11.96 -1.05
C ASP A 158 -3.73 -11.59 -1.88
N GLY A 159 -3.75 -10.39 -2.46
CA GLY A 159 -4.68 -10.04 -3.53
C GLY A 159 -6.00 -9.41 -3.10
N ASN A 160 -6.22 -9.11 -1.82
CA ASN A 160 -7.40 -8.38 -1.37
C ASN A 160 -7.36 -6.92 -1.80
N ILE A 161 -8.53 -6.38 -2.15
CA ILE A 161 -8.77 -4.94 -2.35
C ILE A 161 -9.79 -4.53 -1.30
N GLN A 162 -9.36 -3.71 -0.36
CA GLN A 162 -10.14 -3.32 0.80
C GLN A 162 -10.49 -1.84 0.73
N LEU A 163 -11.73 -1.53 1.10
CA LEU A 163 -12.27 -0.18 1.07
C LEU A 163 -12.92 0.17 2.41
N THR A 164 -12.57 1.33 2.95
CA THR A 164 -13.36 2.03 3.97
C THR A 164 -13.79 3.38 3.43
N ARG A 165 -14.98 3.84 3.82
CA ARG A 165 -15.55 5.13 3.42
C ARG A 165 -15.87 6.01 4.63
N ASP A 166 -15.50 5.55 5.81
CA ASP A 166 -15.87 6.08 7.13
C ASP A 166 -14.66 6.03 8.09
N ASP A 167 -13.47 6.31 7.55
CA ASP A 167 -12.22 6.46 8.32
C ASP A 167 -11.85 5.21 9.14
N GLY A 168 -12.23 4.04 8.66
CA GLY A 168 -11.90 2.74 9.24
C GLY A 168 -12.97 2.14 10.16
N GLU A 169 -14.14 2.78 10.30
CA GLU A 169 -15.24 2.18 11.07
C GLU A 169 -15.77 0.90 10.41
N THR A 170 -15.93 0.90 9.09
CA THR A 170 -16.32 -0.28 8.31
C THR A 170 -15.39 -0.53 7.12
N TRP A 171 -15.22 -1.82 6.80
CA TRP A 171 -14.35 -2.29 5.73
C TRP A 171 -15.08 -3.28 4.84
N THR A 172 -14.93 -3.12 3.52
CA THR A 172 -15.49 -4.03 2.51
C THR A 172 -14.38 -4.52 1.59
N ASN A 173 -14.27 -5.85 1.46
CA ASN A 173 -13.39 -6.46 0.46
C ASN A 173 -14.13 -6.53 -0.89
N VAL A 174 -13.62 -5.80 -1.88
CA VAL A 174 -14.23 -5.70 -3.22
C VAL A 174 -13.49 -6.53 -4.28
N ARG A 175 -12.47 -7.30 -3.89
CA ARG A 175 -11.66 -8.15 -4.80
C ARG A 175 -12.51 -9.14 -5.61
N GLN A 176 -13.58 -9.67 -5.03
CA GLN A 176 -14.49 -10.62 -5.68
C GLN A 176 -15.17 -10.08 -6.95
N ASN A 177 -15.25 -8.75 -7.08
CA ASN A 177 -15.86 -8.07 -8.23
C ASN A 177 -14.88 -7.92 -9.41
N VAL A 178 -13.57 -8.13 -9.19
CA VAL A 178 -12.56 -8.12 -10.25
C VAL A 178 -12.51 -9.49 -10.93
N LYS A 179 -12.69 -9.52 -12.25
CA LYS A 179 -12.72 -10.76 -13.05
C LYS A 179 -11.48 -10.92 -13.93
N GLY A 180 -11.09 -12.16 -14.21
CA GLY A 180 -9.98 -12.49 -15.10
C GLY A 180 -8.58 -12.29 -14.50
N VAL A 181 -8.50 -12.17 -13.17
CA VAL A 181 -7.25 -12.05 -12.41
C VAL A 181 -7.12 -13.29 -11.52
N PRO A 182 -5.98 -14.02 -11.57
CA PRO A 182 -5.70 -15.13 -10.66
C PRO A 182 -5.88 -14.75 -9.18
N GLU A 183 -6.18 -15.75 -8.36
CA GLU A 183 -6.23 -15.58 -6.90
C GLU A 183 -4.80 -15.40 -6.34
N GLU A 184 -4.71 -14.79 -5.16
CA GLU A 184 -3.46 -14.66 -4.39
C GLU A 184 -2.28 -13.92 -5.05
N ILE A 185 -2.51 -13.19 -6.14
CA ILE A 185 -1.49 -12.31 -6.72
C ILE A 185 -1.52 -10.92 -6.07
N TRP A 186 -0.37 -10.28 -5.98
CA TRP A 186 -0.21 -9.03 -5.25
C TRP A 186 -1.03 -7.91 -5.87
N VAL A 187 -1.71 -7.12 -5.04
CA VAL A 187 -2.23 -5.82 -5.48
C VAL A 187 -1.07 -4.82 -5.45
N SER A 188 -0.39 -4.63 -6.58
CA SER A 188 0.81 -3.78 -6.65
C SER A 188 0.52 -2.31 -6.37
N ARG A 189 -0.66 -1.83 -6.79
CA ARG A 189 -1.08 -0.47 -6.51
C ARG A 189 -2.59 -0.32 -6.44
N VAL A 190 -3.01 0.49 -5.47
CA VAL A 190 -4.32 1.15 -5.45
C VAL A 190 -4.08 2.67 -5.53
N GLU A 191 -4.88 3.35 -6.34
CA GLU A 191 -4.77 4.80 -6.56
C GLU A 191 -6.19 5.40 -6.58
N ALA A 192 -6.56 6.08 -5.50
CA ALA A 192 -7.80 6.83 -5.43
C ALA A 192 -7.74 8.06 -6.34
N SER A 193 -8.82 8.34 -7.08
CA SER A 193 -8.81 9.46 -8.03
C SER A 193 -8.75 10.83 -7.36
N HIS A 194 -8.05 11.75 -8.02
CA HIS A 194 -8.01 13.18 -7.68
C HIS A 194 -9.26 13.95 -8.12
N PHE A 195 -10.14 13.33 -8.93
CA PHE A 195 -11.28 14.01 -9.56
C PHE A 195 -12.64 13.48 -9.14
N ASP A 196 -12.74 12.20 -8.77
CA ASP A 196 -14.02 11.58 -8.42
C ASP A 196 -13.89 10.57 -7.27
N LYS A 197 -14.75 10.71 -6.27
CA LYS A 197 -14.74 9.88 -5.06
C LYS A 197 -15.00 8.40 -5.34
N GLY A 198 -15.75 8.07 -6.40
CA GLY A 198 -16.09 6.69 -6.76
C GLY A 198 -15.00 6.01 -7.58
N ILE A 199 -14.03 6.76 -8.10
CA ILE A 199 -12.97 6.24 -8.98
C ILE A 199 -11.76 5.79 -8.16
N CYS A 200 -11.33 4.57 -8.42
CA CYS A 200 -10.06 4.03 -7.98
C CYS A 200 -9.46 3.18 -9.11
N TYR A 201 -8.15 3.25 -9.26
CA TYR A 201 -7.39 2.41 -10.17
C TYR A 201 -6.64 1.34 -9.38
N VAL A 202 -6.63 0.13 -9.89
CA VAL A 202 -5.94 -1.00 -9.25
C VAL A 202 -5.09 -1.74 -10.25
N THR A 203 -3.89 -2.11 -9.84
CA THR A 203 -2.98 -2.96 -10.61
C THR A 203 -2.59 -4.18 -9.82
N PHE A 204 -2.29 -5.26 -10.53
CA PHE A 204 -1.82 -6.50 -9.94
C PHE A 204 -0.46 -6.90 -10.49
N ASP A 205 0.32 -7.56 -9.64
CA ASP A 205 1.65 -8.06 -9.94
C ASP A 205 1.76 -9.53 -9.56
N GLY A 206 1.93 -10.37 -10.58
CA GLY A 206 2.00 -11.82 -10.44
C GLY A 206 3.38 -12.41 -10.71
N HIS A 207 4.44 -11.60 -10.85
CA HIS A 207 5.76 -12.14 -11.25
C HIS A 207 6.33 -13.16 -10.25
N ARG A 208 5.99 -13.02 -8.96
CA ARG A 208 6.40 -13.95 -7.89
C ARG A 208 5.66 -15.29 -7.94
N SER A 209 4.66 -15.40 -8.81
CA SER A 209 3.77 -16.56 -8.94
C SER A 209 3.72 -17.04 -10.40
N ASP A 210 4.75 -16.75 -11.20
CA ASP A 210 4.84 -17.05 -12.64
C ASP A 210 3.69 -16.50 -13.51
N HIS A 211 3.00 -15.46 -13.01
CA HIS A 211 1.92 -14.77 -13.71
C HIS A 211 2.41 -13.41 -14.23
N PHE A 212 2.93 -13.39 -15.45
CA PHE A 212 3.57 -12.19 -16.03
C PHE A 212 2.62 -11.25 -16.79
N ARG A 213 1.33 -11.58 -16.87
CA ARG A 213 0.36 -10.78 -17.64
C ARG A 213 0.10 -9.43 -16.96
N PRO A 214 -0.02 -8.32 -17.70
CA PRO A 214 -0.41 -7.03 -17.12
C PRO A 214 -1.89 -7.02 -16.69
N TYR A 215 -2.15 -6.46 -15.52
CA TYR A 215 -3.49 -6.27 -14.99
C TYR A 215 -3.67 -4.83 -14.52
N VAL A 216 -4.54 -4.08 -15.21
CA VAL A 216 -4.92 -2.71 -14.85
C VAL A 216 -6.45 -2.61 -14.88
N PHE A 217 -7.03 -2.20 -13.76
CA PHE A 217 -8.47 -2.07 -13.59
C PHE A 217 -8.84 -0.69 -13.08
N LYS A 218 -10.05 -0.27 -13.44
CA LYS A 218 -10.67 0.96 -12.98
C LYS A 218 -12.06 0.65 -12.43
N THR A 219 -12.40 1.22 -11.29
CA THR A 219 -13.80 1.32 -10.83
C THR A 219 -14.27 2.77 -10.92
N SER A 220 -15.58 3.00 -10.91
CA SER A 220 -16.19 4.33 -10.79
C SER A 220 -17.37 4.34 -9.80
N ASP A 221 -17.53 3.26 -9.04
CA ASP A 221 -18.67 3.00 -8.17
C ASP A 221 -18.25 2.36 -6.84
N PHE A 222 -17.07 2.74 -6.34
CA PHE A 222 -16.52 2.22 -5.09
C PHE A 222 -16.25 0.70 -5.13
N GLY A 223 -15.85 0.17 -6.29
CA GLY A 223 -15.43 -1.21 -6.44
C GLY A 223 -16.57 -2.20 -6.61
N GLN A 224 -17.80 -1.74 -6.81
CA GLN A 224 -18.93 -2.60 -7.14
C GLN A 224 -18.75 -3.22 -8.52
N THR A 225 -18.27 -2.44 -9.48
CA THR A 225 -17.89 -2.90 -10.82
C THR A 225 -16.47 -2.47 -11.17
N TRP A 226 -15.82 -3.28 -12.00
CA TRP A 226 -14.45 -3.06 -12.45
C TRP A 226 -14.36 -3.19 -13.96
N GLN A 227 -13.86 -2.14 -14.60
CA GLN A 227 -13.48 -2.14 -16.01
C GLN A 227 -12.02 -2.56 -16.13
N ASN A 228 -11.76 -3.59 -16.94
CA ASN A 228 -10.40 -3.91 -17.35
C ASN A 228 -9.92 -2.85 -18.37
N ILE A 229 -8.86 -2.14 -18.01
CA ILE A 229 -8.21 -1.12 -18.83
C ILE A 229 -6.77 -1.50 -19.21
N THR A 230 -6.40 -2.78 -19.10
CA THR A 230 -5.10 -3.30 -19.58
C THR A 230 -4.91 -3.01 -21.07
N SER A 231 -5.96 -3.16 -21.87
CA SER A 231 -5.99 -2.87 -23.31
C SER A 231 -4.78 -3.46 -24.06
N ASN A 232 -4.01 -2.65 -24.79
CA ASN A 232 -2.88 -3.02 -25.62
C ASN A 232 -1.52 -3.02 -24.89
N LEU A 233 -1.50 -3.05 -23.55
CA LEU A 233 -0.26 -3.25 -22.81
C LEU A 233 0.37 -4.60 -23.22
N PRO A 234 1.70 -4.67 -23.45
CA PRO A 234 2.33 -5.91 -23.89
C PRO A 234 2.18 -7.03 -22.86
N ASP A 235 1.95 -8.25 -23.34
CA ASP A 235 2.04 -9.44 -22.49
C ASP A 235 3.45 -9.56 -21.88
N ARG A 236 3.52 -10.19 -20.70
CA ARG A 236 4.73 -10.37 -19.89
C ARG A 236 5.30 -9.08 -19.27
N TYR A 237 4.54 -7.99 -19.25
CA TYR A 237 4.96 -6.73 -18.63
C TYR A 237 4.15 -6.52 -17.34
N CYS A 238 4.60 -7.11 -16.23
CA CYS A 238 3.97 -6.91 -14.92
C CYS A 238 3.85 -5.42 -14.57
N ILE A 239 2.77 -5.06 -13.88
CA ILE A 239 2.49 -3.68 -13.52
C ILE A 239 2.88 -3.44 -12.06
N TYR A 240 3.79 -2.49 -11.83
CA TYR A 240 4.24 -2.13 -10.49
C TYR A 240 3.55 -0.88 -9.94
N VAL A 241 3.13 0.03 -10.81
CA VAL A 241 2.52 1.29 -10.39
C VAL A 241 1.55 1.81 -11.44
N ILE A 242 0.49 2.46 -10.98
CA ILE A 242 -0.37 3.35 -11.76
C ILE A 242 -0.45 4.71 -11.07
N ARG A 243 -0.53 5.79 -11.84
CA ARG A 243 -0.74 7.16 -11.36
C ARG A 243 -1.75 7.89 -12.24
N GLU A 244 -2.66 8.62 -11.60
CA GLU A 244 -3.53 9.57 -12.28
C GLU A 244 -2.87 10.95 -12.32
N ASP A 245 -2.98 11.65 -13.45
CA ASP A 245 -2.48 13.03 -13.54
C ASP A 245 -3.30 13.98 -12.67
N PHE A 246 -2.65 14.98 -12.05
CA PHE A 246 -3.32 15.91 -11.15
C PHE A 246 -4.23 16.95 -11.84
N LYS A 247 -4.19 17.08 -13.18
CA LYS A 247 -4.96 18.08 -13.94
C LYS A 247 -5.89 17.48 -14.99
N ASN A 248 -5.55 16.33 -15.56
CA ASN A 248 -6.28 15.67 -16.63
C ASN A 248 -6.70 14.25 -16.23
N LYS A 249 -7.99 14.10 -15.90
CA LYS A 249 -8.63 12.81 -15.54
C LYS A 249 -8.54 11.68 -16.57
N LYS A 250 -8.08 11.95 -17.80
CA LYS A 250 -7.87 10.93 -18.85
C LYS A 250 -6.40 10.56 -19.02
N LEU A 251 -5.49 11.32 -18.40
CA LEU A 251 -4.05 11.08 -18.46
C LEU A 251 -3.65 10.19 -17.29
N LEU A 252 -3.22 8.96 -17.60
CA LEU A 252 -2.71 8.01 -16.61
C LEU A 252 -1.34 7.51 -17.04
N PHE A 253 -0.53 7.15 -16.06
CA PHE A 253 0.78 6.56 -16.25
C PHE A 253 0.83 5.19 -15.58
N VAL A 254 1.44 4.23 -16.26
CA VAL A 254 1.67 2.88 -15.74
C VAL A 254 3.15 2.56 -15.86
N GLY A 255 3.75 2.17 -14.74
CA GLY A 255 5.14 1.69 -14.70
C GLY A 255 5.17 0.17 -14.69
N THR A 256 5.92 -0.39 -15.63
CA THR A 256 6.20 -1.83 -15.72
C THR A 256 7.68 -2.08 -15.47
N GLU A 257 8.09 -3.35 -15.44
CA GLU A 257 9.51 -3.74 -15.37
C GLU A 257 10.36 -3.16 -16.51
N PHE A 258 9.78 -3.01 -17.71
CA PHE A 258 10.55 -2.73 -18.93
C PHE A 258 10.27 -1.36 -19.55
N ALA A 259 9.21 -0.66 -19.13
CA ALA A 259 8.88 0.66 -19.64
C ALA A 259 7.86 1.41 -18.77
N VAL A 260 7.76 2.71 -19.02
CA VAL A 260 6.60 3.51 -18.64
C VAL A 260 5.65 3.59 -19.84
N PHE A 261 4.36 3.41 -19.59
CA PHE A 261 3.28 3.61 -20.55
C PHE A 261 2.39 4.76 -20.09
N VAL A 262 1.83 5.47 -21.06
CA VAL A 262 0.93 6.60 -20.85
C VAL A 262 -0.34 6.40 -21.66
N THR A 263 -1.47 6.76 -21.09
CA THR A 263 -2.76 6.86 -21.80
C THR A 263 -3.25 8.29 -21.73
N ILE A 264 -3.88 8.78 -22.81
CA ILE A 264 -4.54 10.10 -22.85
C ILE A 264 -6.07 9.97 -22.97
N ASN A 265 -6.58 8.75 -22.96
CA ASN A 265 -7.99 8.41 -23.17
C ASN A 265 -8.56 7.57 -22.01
N GLY A 266 -7.95 7.65 -20.82
CA GLY A 266 -8.44 6.99 -19.61
C GLY A 266 -8.29 5.46 -19.62
N GLY A 267 -7.27 4.95 -20.29
CA GLY A 267 -6.93 3.51 -20.32
C GLY A 267 -7.56 2.73 -21.47
N GLN A 268 -8.17 3.40 -22.45
CA GLN A 268 -8.66 2.72 -23.66
C GLN A 268 -7.51 2.24 -24.54
N SER A 269 -6.39 2.97 -24.58
CA SER A 269 -5.13 2.54 -25.17
C SER A 269 -3.94 3.18 -24.48
N TRP A 270 -2.81 2.48 -24.55
CA TRP A 270 -1.54 2.83 -23.92
C TRP A 270 -0.46 3.02 -24.97
N MET A 271 0.34 4.06 -24.77
CA MET A 271 1.50 4.40 -25.58
C MET A 271 2.74 4.23 -24.72
N ARG A 272 3.76 3.52 -25.23
CA ARG A 272 5.05 3.45 -24.54
C ARG A 272 5.68 4.84 -24.53
N LEU A 273 5.99 5.36 -23.35
CA LEU A 273 6.73 6.60 -23.21
C LEU A 273 8.17 6.35 -23.66
N LYS A 274 8.55 6.90 -24.82
CA LYS A 274 9.92 6.86 -25.31
C LYS A 274 10.66 8.06 -24.72
N LEU A 275 11.83 7.83 -24.12
CA LEU A 275 12.71 8.90 -23.68
C LEU A 275 13.24 9.64 -24.92
N GLY A 276 13.01 10.95 -24.95
CA GLY A 276 13.33 11.85 -26.06
C GLY A 276 12.57 13.17 -25.89
N LEU A 277 12.94 13.93 -24.86
CA LEU A 277 12.74 15.38 -24.85
C LEU A 277 13.61 16.01 -25.95
#